data_AF-A0A1J3HNX4-F1
#
_entry.id   AF-A0A1J3HNX4-F1
#
_cell.length_a   1.000
_cell.length_b   1.000
_cell.length_c   1.000
_cell.angle_alpha   90.00
_cell.angle_beta   90.00
_cell.angle_gamma   90.00
#
_symmetry.space_group_name_H-M   'P 1'
#
loop_
_entity.id
_entity.type
_entity.pdbx_description
1 polymer ?
#
loop_
_entity_poly.entity_id
_entity_poly.type
_entity_poly.pdbx_seq_one_letter_code
_entity_poly.pdbx_strand_id
1 'polypeptide(L)'
;KTLLGAEEFVLEDGEYLTALEGYYDKILGAEEPVIISLKFKTNKRESDQFGMDSGEKFSLGEKGHKIVGFHGQASDVIHSVGVTLVPITT
;
A
#
# COMPACT_ATOMS: atom_id res chain seq x y z
N LYS A 1 -14.87 2.30 13.80
CA LYS A 1 -14.67 0.84 14.01
C LYS A 1 -15.65 0.11 13.12
N THR A 2 -15.16 -0.60 12.12
CA THR A 2 -15.95 -1.60 11.39
C THR A 2 -16.35 -2.72 12.37
N LEU A 3 -17.38 -3.50 12.03
CA LEU A 3 -17.81 -4.65 12.85
C LEU A 3 -16.72 -5.74 12.99
N LEU A 4 -15.65 -5.67 12.19
CA LEU A 4 -14.55 -6.65 12.12
C LEU A 4 -13.21 -6.13 12.70
N GLY A 5 -13.14 -4.87 13.14
CA GLY A 5 -11.88 -4.28 13.59
C GLY A 5 -10.95 -3.87 12.45
N ALA A 6 -9.71 -3.52 12.78
CA ALA A 6 -8.67 -3.25 11.79
C ALA A 6 -8.01 -4.57 11.38
N GLU A 7 -7.73 -4.71 10.09
CA GLU A 7 -6.86 -5.78 9.60
C GLU A 7 -5.41 -5.34 9.75
N GLU A 8 -4.54 -6.26 10.15
CA GLU A 8 -3.15 -5.96 10.48
C GLU A 8 -2.20 -6.84 9.67
N PHE A 9 -1.12 -6.23 9.19
CA PHE A 9 0.00 -6.92 8.56
C PHE A 9 1.29 -6.59 9.31
N VAL A 10 1.66 -7.45 10.25
CA VAL A 10 2.83 -7.27 11.10
C VAL A 10 4.05 -7.93 10.46
N LEU A 11 5.14 -7.19 10.33
CA LEU A 11 6.41 -7.70 9.79
C LEU A 11 7.16 -8.50 10.85
N GLU A 12 7.77 -9.61 10.44
CA GLU A 12 8.67 -10.40 11.27
C GLU A 12 10.07 -9.77 11.39
N ASP A 13 10.90 -10.30 12.29
CA ASP A 13 12.31 -9.92 12.35
C ASP A 13 13.02 -10.21 11.01
N GLY A 14 13.78 -9.22 10.53
CA GLY A 14 14.43 -9.23 9.22
C GLY A 14 13.46 -9.16 8.02
N GLU A 15 12.15 -9.01 8.23
CA GLU A 15 11.19 -8.75 7.15
C GLU A 15 11.08 -7.26 6.85
N TYR A 16 11.15 -6.90 5.57
CA TYR A 16 11.06 -5.53 5.10
C TYR A 16 10.25 -5.43 3.82
N LEU A 17 9.60 -4.29 3.63
CA LEU A 17 8.78 -4.01 2.47
C LEU A 17 9.65 -3.79 1.22
N THR A 18 9.23 -4.37 0.10
CA THR A 18 9.91 -4.27 -1.21
C THR A 18 9.03 -3.57 -2.25
N ALA A 19 7.72 -3.73 -2.15
CA ALA A 19 6.77 -3.02 -3.01
C ALA A 19 5.42 -2.79 -2.31
N LEU A 20 4.72 -1.77 -2.78
CA LEU A 20 3.32 -1.48 -2.50
C LEU A 20 2.56 -1.60 -3.82
N GLU A 21 1.59 -2.51 -3.89
CA GLU A 21 0.61 -2.56 -4.96
C GLU A 21 -0.72 -2.03 -4.47
N GLY A 22 -1.58 -1.59 -5.37
CA GLY A 22 -2.91 -1.17 -5.00
C GLY A 22 -3.76 -0.85 -6.21
N TYR A 23 -4.97 -0.40 -5.91
CA TYR A 23 -5.91 0.07 -6.91
C TYR A 23 -6.45 1.44 -6.52
N TYR A 24 -6.69 2.27 -7.53
CA TYR A 24 -7.43 3.52 -7.37
C TYR A 24 -8.62 3.56 -8.32
N ASP A 25 -9.68 4.24 -7.90
CA ASP A 25 -10.88 4.40 -8.71
C ASP A 25 -11.64 5.68 -8.35
N LYS A 26 -12.48 6.16 -9.27
CA LYS A 26 -13.40 7.26 -9.02
C LYS A 26 -14.69 6.72 -8.40
N ILE A 27 -14.80 6.83 -7.08
CA ILE A 27 -16.01 6.43 -6.34
C ILE A 27 -17.07 7.54 -6.36
N LEU A 28 -18.34 7.15 -6.32
CA LEU A 28 -19.48 8.08 -6.24
C LEU A 28 -19.35 8.98 -5.00
N GLY A 29 -19.24 10.29 -5.22
CA GLY A 29 -19.10 11.29 -4.16
C GLY A 29 -17.66 11.77 -3.92
N ALA A 30 -16.66 11.15 -4.53
CA ALA A 30 -15.30 11.70 -4.56
C ALA A 30 -15.11 12.64 -5.76
N GLU A 31 -14.48 13.79 -5.54
CA GLU A 31 -14.15 14.74 -6.60
C GLU A 31 -13.10 14.13 -7.55
N GLU A 32 -12.09 13.49 -6.97
CA GLU A 32 -10.95 12.86 -7.64
C GLU A 32 -10.87 11.34 -7.35
N PRO A 33 -10.12 10.56 -8.17
CA PRO A 33 -9.86 9.16 -7.87
C PRO A 33 -9.18 8.98 -6.52
N VAL A 34 -9.58 7.94 -5.79
CA VAL A 34 -9.05 7.64 -4.45
C VAL A 34 -8.45 6.24 -4.44
N ILE A 35 -7.51 6.00 -3.53
CA ILE A 35 -6.96 4.66 -3.31
C ILE A 35 -8.04 3.79 -2.63
N ILE A 36 -8.41 2.68 -3.27
CA ILE A 36 -9.47 1.77 -2.80
C ILE A 36 -8.93 0.43 -2.31
N SER A 37 -7.67 0.12 -2.62
CA SER A 37 -6.99 -0.99 -1.97
C SER A 37 -5.47 -0.89 -1.99
N LEU A 38 -4.85 -1.61 -1.05
CA LEU A 38 -3.42 -1.75 -0.92
C LEU A 38 -3.06 -3.22 -0.68
N LYS A 39 -1.90 -3.63 -1.21
CA LYS A 39 -1.28 -4.92 -0.97
C LYS A 39 0.23 -4.71 -0.80
N PHE A 40 0.78 -5.22 0.30
CA PHE A 40 2.19 -5.10 0.62
C PHE A 40 2.96 -6.33 0.15
N LYS A 41 4.14 -6.10 -0.45
CA LYS A 41 5.10 -7.16 -0.76
C LYS A 41 6.34 -6.96 0.08
N THR A 42 6.86 -8.06 0.60
CA THR A 42 8.06 -8.07 1.44
C THR A 42 9.14 -8.94 0.80
N ASN A 43 10.31 -9.01 1.42
CA ASN A 43 11.35 -9.96 1.07
C ASN A 43 11.00 -11.42 1.39
N LYS A 44 9.92 -11.66 2.16
CA LYS A 44 9.51 -13.01 2.60
C LYS A 44 8.15 -13.45 2.05
N ARG A 45 7.17 -12.55 1.98
CA ARG A 45 5.78 -12.86 1.64
C ARG A 45 5.03 -11.65 1.06
N GLU A 46 3.80 -11.89 0.65
CA GLU A 46 2.85 -10.83 0.31
C GLU A 46 1.74 -10.81 1.37
N SER A 47 1.18 -9.63 1.63
CA SER A 47 -0.01 -9.50 2.47
C SER A 47 -1.26 -9.94 1.70
N ASP A 48 -2.36 -10.12 2.43
CA ASP A 48 -3.69 -10.09 1.83
C ASP A 48 -3.97 -8.70 1.25
N GLN A 49 -5.00 -8.62 0.41
CA GLN A 49 -5.43 -7.35 -0.16
C GLN A 49 -6.35 -6.63 0.82
N PHE A 50 -5.97 -5.41 1.19
CA PHE A 50 -6.77 -4.53 2.05
C PHE A 50 -7.65 -3.64 1.18
N GLY A 51 -8.94 -3.91 1.12
CA GLY A 51 -9.90 -3.16 0.30
C GLY A 51 -10.37 -3.92 -0.94
N MET A 52 -10.81 -3.19 -1.97
CA MET A 52 -11.45 -3.78 -3.17
C MET A 52 -10.47 -3.93 -4.33
N ASP A 53 -10.57 -5.01 -5.10
CA ASP A 53 -9.76 -5.33 -6.28
C ASP A 53 -10.38 -4.84 -7.60
N SER A 54 -11.11 -3.73 -7.53
CA SER A 54 -11.66 -3.03 -8.69
C SER A 54 -10.80 -1.81 -9.08
N GLY A 55 -11.02 -1.26 -10.27
CA GLY A 55 -10.35 -0.01 -10.70
C GLY A 55 -9.01 -0.21 -11.39
N GLU A 56 -8.18 0.84 -11.40
CA GLU A 56 -6.88 0.85 -12.07
C GLU A 56 -5.76 0.43 -11.12
N LYS A 57 -4.95 -0.54 -11.56
CA LYS A 57 -3.86 -1.10 -10.76
C LYS A 57 -2.62 -0.22 -10.82
N PHE A 58 -1.98 0.00 -9.68
CA PHE A 58 -0.65 0.61 -9.59
C PHE A 58 0.33 -0.27 -8.79
N SER A 59 1.62 0.01 -8.97
CA SER A 59 2.72 -0.63 -8.23
C SER A 59 3.83 0.38 -7.97
N LEU A 60 4.29 0.44 -6.72
CA LEU A 60 5.38 1.29 -6.25
C LEU A 60 6.46 0.41 -5.61
N GLY A 61 7.67 0.47 -6.15
CA GLY A 61 8.80 -0.29 -5.65
C GLY A 61 9.91 -0.33 -6.69
N GLU A 62 11.12 -0.63 -6.25
CA GLU A 62 12.27 -0.73 -7.14
C GLU A 62 13.10 -1.96 -6.79
N LYS A 63 13.54 -2.69 -7.82
CA LYS A 63 14.38 -3.87 -7.64
C LYS A 63 15.66 -3.48 -6.90
N GLY A 64 16.02 -4.25 -5.88
CA GLY A 64 17.22 -3.98 -5.06
C GLY A 64 17.05 -2.87 -4.02
N HIS A 65 15.83 -2.35 -3.83
CA HIS A 65 15.52 -1.36 -2.81
C HIS A 65 14.51 -1.91 -1.80
N LYS A 66 14.47 -1.29 -0.62
CA LYS A 66 13.42 -1.50 0.39
C LYS A 66 12.68 -0.20 0.65
N ILE A 67 11.40 -0.32 0.98
CA ILE A 67 10.57 0.81 1.41
C ILE A 67 10.86 1.09 2.89
N VAL A 68 11.20 2.33 3.22
CA VAL A 68 11.49 2.79 4.60
C VAL A 68 10.50 3.84 5.11
N GLY A 69 9.58 4.28 4.26
CA GLY A 69 8.60 5.28 4.62
C GLY A 69 7.54 5.45 3.54
N PHE A 70 6.45 6.11 3.94
CA PHE A 70 5.34 6.46 3.07
C PHE A 70 5.11 7.96 3.15
N HIS A 71 4.64 8.55 2.05
CA HIS A 71 4.17 9.92 2.00
C HIS A 71 2.90 9.99 1.14
N GLY A 72 2.07 11.01 1.30
CA GLY A 72 0.81 11.10 0.57
C GLY A 72 -0.15 12.13 1.13
N GLN A 73 -1.40 12.04 0.69
CA GLN A 73 -2.51 12.89 1.12
C GLN A 73 -3.70 12.03 1.53
N ALA A 74 -4.28 12.34 2.70
CA ALA A 74 -5.43 11.64 3.23
C ALA A 74 -6.40 12.59 3.94
N SER A 75 -7.68 12.20 3.97
CA SER A 75 -8.76 12.78 4.77
C SER A 75 -9.55 11.63 5.43
N ASP A 76 -10.86 11.57 5.21
CA ASP A 76 -11.70 10.40 5.40
C ASP A 76 -11.30 9.20 4.51
N VAL A 77 -10.58 9.45 3.41
CA VAL A 77 -10.03 8.46 2.48
C VAL A 77 -8.56 8.73 2.18
N ILE A 78 -7.88 7.78 1.53
CA ILE A 78 -6.51 7.96 1.02
C ILE A 78 -6.60 8.50 -0.41
N HIS A 79 -6.19 9.75 -0.63
CA HIS A 79 -6.20 10.38 -1.95
C HIS A 79 -4.97 10.02 -2.77
N SER A 80 -3.80 9.98 -2.13
CA SER A 80 -2.56 9.61 -2.79
C SER A 80 -1.59 8.94 -1.83
N VAL A 81 -0.75 8.07 -2.37
CA VAL A 81 0.31 7.37 -1.64
C VAL A 81 1.56 7.27 -2.50
N GLY A 82 2.71 7.48 -1.87
CA GLY A 82 4.04 7.32 -2.40
C GLY A 82 4.94 6.61 -1.38
N VAL A 83 6.08 6.12 -1.85
CA VAL A 83 7.02 5.34 -1.04
C VAL A 83 8.42 5.96 -1.09
N THR A 84 9.11 5.95 0.04
CA THR A 84 10.53 6.31 0.12
C THR A 84 11.36 5.05 0.07
N LEU A 85 12.29 4.98 -0.89
CA LEU A 85 13.11 3.82 -1.18
C LEU A 85 14.56 4.05 -0.77
N VAL A 86 15.21 3.00 -0.25
CA VAL A 86 16.66 2.98 -0.03
C VAL A 86 17.26 1.70 -0.63
N PRO A 87 18.46 1.75 -1.20
CA PRO A 87 19.15 0.55 -1.68
C PRO A 87 19.34 -0.48 -0.55
N ILE A 88 19.22 -1.75 -0.89
CA ILE A 88 19.60 -2.85 0.00
C ILE A 88 21.12 -3.00 -0.12
N THR A 89 21.85 -2.55 0.88
CA THR A 89 23.29 -2.82 0.98
C THR A 89 23.50 -4.20 1.56
N THR A 90 24.19 -5.05 0.81
CA THR A 90 24.68 -6.37 1.24
C THR A 90 25.84 -6.22 2.22
#